data_AF-A0A933I089-F1
#
_entry.id   AF-A0A933I089-F1
#
_cell.length_a   1.000
_cell.length_b   1.000
_cell.length_c   1.000
_cell.angle_alpha   90.00
_cell.angle_beta   90.00
_cell.angle_gamma   90.00
#
_symmetry.space_group_name_H-M   'P 1'
#
loop_
_entity.id
_entity.type
_entity.pdbx_description
1 polymer ?
#
loop_
_entity_poly.entity_id
_entity_poly.type
_entity_poly.pdbx_seq_one_letter_code
_entity_poly.pdbx_strand_id
1 'polypeptide(L)'
;MPAAVLFDLDGVLVDTYDVWESLVHDVARSKPAPDMVLEACRRLRVRPADALMVGDSDFDERAALSAGVRFIRFRSFADLRRLPGVDP
;
A
#
# COMPACT_ATOMS: atom_id res chain seq x y z
N MET A 1 13.24 8.56 -3.42
CA MET A 1 12.99 7.10 -3.34
C MET A 1 12.16 6.85 -2.08
N PRO A 2 11.05 6.08 -2.14
CA PRO A 2 10.31 5.74 -0.93
C PRO A 2 11.15 4.88 0.00
N ALA A 3 10.96 5.02 1.32
CA ALA A 3 11.63 4.21 2.32
C ALA A 3 10.97 2.83 2.49
N ALA A 4 9.70 2.70 2.09
CA ALA A 4 8.95 1.45 2.03
C ALA A 4 7.95 1.47 0.87
N VAL A 5 7.72 0.31 0.27
CA VAL A 5 6.64 0.09 -0.70
C VAL A 5 5.62 -0.85 -0.08
N LEU A 6 4.38 -0.39 0.04
CA LEU A 6 3.24 -1.17 0.51
C LEU A 6 2.49 -1.67 -0.71
N PHE A 7 2.39 -2.99 -0.89
CA PHE A 7 1.71 -3.57 -2.04
C PHE A 7 0.41 -4.21 -1.59
N ASP A 8 -0.71 -3.69 -2.10
CA ASP A 8 -2.12 -4.09 -1.97
C ASP A 8 -2.67 -4.49 -0.58
N LEU A 9 -1.86 -4.88 0.40
CA LEU A 9 -2.24 -5.16 1.79
C LEU A 9 -3.42 -6.14 1.95
N ASP A 10 -3.80 -6.88 0.92
CA ASP A 10 -4.87 -7.88 0.91
C ASP A 10 -4.38 -9.30 0.52
N GLY A 11 -3.09 -9.47 0.19
CA GLY A 11 -2.50 -10.76 -0.16
C GLY A 11 -0.97 -10.76 -0.20
N VAL A 12 -0.39 -11.95 -0.03
CA VAL A 12 0.98 -12.19 0.44
C VAL A 12 2.06 -11.99 -0.63
N LEU A 13 2.90 -10.96 -0.46
CA LEU A 13 4.34 -11.10 -0.72
C LEU A 13 4.92 -11.80 0.51
N VAL A 14 5.66 -12.89 0.32
CA VAL A 14 6.08 -13.89 1.34
C VAL A 14 6.62 -13.30 2.67
N ASP A 15 7.07 -12.05 2.68
CA ASP A 15 7.61 -11.33 3.86
C ASP A 15 6.60 -10.47 4.64
N THR A 16 5.32 -10.42 4.24
CA THR A 16 4.28 -9.57 4.86
C THR A 16 3.13 -10.34 5.50
N TYR A 17 3.17 -11.68 5.51
CA TYR A 17 2.07 -12.50 6.03
C TYR A 17 1.75 -12.21 7.50
N ASP A 18 2.75 -12.13 8.37
CA ASP A 18 2.55 -11.82 9.79
C ASP A 18 1.94 -10.43 10.01
N VAL A 19 2.28 -9.48 9.12
CA VAL A 19 1.68 -8.14 9.12
C VAL A 19 0.24 -8.21 8.62
N TRP A 20 -0.03 -8.93 7.54
CA TRP A 20 -1.37 -9.10 7.00
C TRP A 20 -2.31 -9.79 7.99
N GLU A 21 -1.94 -10.96 8.52
CA GLU A 21 -2.74 -11.76 9.46
C GLU A 21 -3.17 -10.93 10.65
N SER A 22 -2.21 -10.28 11.30
CA SER A 22 -2.52 -9.41 12.43
C SER A 22 -3.27 -8.14 12.03
N LEU A 23 -3.10 -7.57 10.82
CA LEU A 23 -3.96 -6.48 10.36
C LEU A 23 -5.42 -6.92 10.23
N VAL A 24 -5.70 -8.09 9.64
CA VAL A 24 -7.10 -8.56 9.50
C VAL A 24 -7.78 -8.78 10.86
N HIS A 25 -7.00 -9.02 11.92
CA HIS A 25 -7.49 -9.22 13.28
C HIS A 25 -7.47 -7.94 14.14
N ASP A 26 -6.47 -7.06 13.98
CA ASP A 26 -6.18 -5.94 14.88
C ASP A 26 -6.74 -4.60 14.40
N VAL A 27 -6.92 -4.38 13.08
CA VAL A 27 -7.47 -3.10 12.59
C VAL A 27 -8.98 -3.16 12.42
N ALA A 28 -9.65 -2.22 13.10
CA ALA A 28 -11.09 -2.17 13.24
C ALA A 28 -11.86 -1.99 11.92
N ARG A 29 -11.20 -1.46 10.88
CA ARG A 29 -11.83 -1.14 9.59
C ARG A 29 -10.90 -1.46 8.42
N SER A 30 -11.40 -2.21 7.46
CA SER A 30 -10.74 -2.47 6.17
C SER A 30 -10.72 -1.22 5.28
N LYS A 31 -9.94 -1.28 4.19
CA LYS A 31 -9.99 -0.30 3.09
C LYS A 31 -11.46 -0.02 2.72
N PRO A 32 -11.88 1.25 2.56
CA PRO A 32 -11.05 2.43 2.28
C PRO A 32 -10.56 3.17 3.54
N ALA A 33 -10.78 2.61 4.74
CA ALA A 33 -10.26 3.21 5.95
C ALA A 33 -8.72 3.18 5.97
N PRO A 34 -8.05 4.19 6.56
CA PRO A 34 -6.59 4.29 6.55
C PRO A 34 -5.91 3.33 7.53
N ASP A 35 -6.69 2.69 8.41
CA ASP A 35 -6.23 1.96 9.59
C ASP A 35 -5.13 0.94 9.23
N MET A 36 -5.34 0.11 8.20
CA MET A 36 -4.35 -0.87 7.75
C MET A 36 -3.04 -0.25 7.25
N VAL A 37 -3.14 0.86 6.53
CA VAL A 37 -1.97 1.55 5.95
C VAL A 37 -1.15 2.23 7.04
N LEU A 38 -1.81 2.83 8.03
CA LEU A 38 -1.16 3.45 9.18
C LEU A 38 -0.43 2.42 10.05
N GLU A 39 -1.08 1.28 10.29
CA GLU A 39 -0.50 0.20 11.08
C GLU A 39 0.71 -0.45 10.36
N ALA A 40 0.62 -0.63 9.03
CA ALA A 40 1.78 -1.05 8.22
C ALA A 40 2.95 -0.06 8.36
N CYS A 41 2.70 1.26 8.25
CA CYS A 41 3.73 2.28 8.43
C CYS A 41 4.35 2.23 9.83
N ARG A 42 3.53 2.06 10.88
CA ARG A 42 3.98 1.96 12.28
C ARG A 42 4.93 0.79 12.48
N ARG A 43 4.58 -0.39 11.97
CA ARG A 43 5.39 -1.62 12.12
C ARG A 43 6.71 -1.54 11.36
N LEU A 44 6.67 -0.99 10.16
CA LEU A 44 7.87 -0.74 9.34
C LEU A 44 8.68 0.46 9.83
N ARG A 45 8.21 1.17 10.88
CA ARG A 45 8.87 2.36 11.47
C ARG A 45 9.15 3.45 10.43
N VAL A 46 8.24 3.62 9.48
CA VAL A 46 8.31 4.62 8.40
C VAL A 46 7.24 5.67 8.59
N ARG A 47 7.55 6.94 8.29
CA ARG A 47 6.52 7.99 8.27
C ARG A 47 5.62 7.78 7.03
N PRO A 48 4.30 7.97 7.11
CA PRO A 48 3.42 7.81 5.95
C PRO A 48 3.87 8.58 4.70
N ALA A 49 4.37 9.82 4.89
CA ALA A 49 4.89 10.66 3.81
C ALA A 49 6.13 10.09 3.08
N ASP A 50 6.84 9.15 3.71
CA ASP A 50 8.02 8.47 3.15
C ASP A 50 7.67 7.12 2.52
N ALA A 51 6.44 6.63 2.68
CA ALA A 51 5.94 5.39 2.08
C ALA A 51 5.31 5.62 0.69
N LEU A 52 5.18 4.54 -0.06
CA LEU A 52 4.44 4.46 -1.32
C LEU A 52 3.53 3.24 -1.27
N MET A 53 2.23 3.42 -1.46
CA MET A 53 1.28 2.33 -1.64
C MET A 53 1.05 2.09 -3.14
N VAL A 54 1.07 0.82 -3.53
CA VAL A 54 0.73 0.35 -4.88
C VAL A 54 -0.47 -0.57 -4.73
N GLY A 55 -1.55 -0.28 -5.47
CA GLY A 55 -2.79 -1.06 -5.45
C GLY A 55 -3.57 -0.88 -6.73
N ASP A 56 -4.66 -1.60 -6.90
CA ASP A 56 -5.39 -1.68 -8.17
C ASP A 56 -6.80 -1.06 -8.11
N SER A 57 -7.30 -0.79 -6.90
CA SER A 57 -8.68 -0.38 -6.64
C SER A 57 -8.81 1.05 -6.08
N ASP A 58 -10.00 1.61 -6.18
CA ASP A 58 -10.33 2.89 -5.54
C ASP A 58 -10.35 2.78 -4.00
N PHE A 59 -10.48 1.57 -3.46
CA PHE A 59 -10.39 1.34 -2.02
C PHE A 59 -8.94 1.54 -1.53
N ASP A 60 -7.96 1.10 -2.30
CA ASP A 60 -6.53 1.31 -2.04
C ASP A 60 -6.16 2.78 -2.08
N GLU A 61 -6.58 3.46 -3.15
CA GLU A 61 -6.29 4.87 -3.34
C GLU A 61 -6.83 5.68 -2.15
N ARG A 62 -8.07 5.44 -1.75
CA ARG A 62 -8.67 6.14 -0.60
C ARG A 62 -7.98 5.81 0.72
N ALA A 63 -7.63 4.54 0.95
CA ALA A 63 -6.91 4.15 2.18
C ALA A 63 -5.52 4.80 2.25
N ALA A 64 -4.76 4.77 1.16
CA ALA A 64 -3.44 5.37 1.05
C ALA A 64 -3.47 6.88 1.30
N LEU A 65 -4.32 7.59 0.54
CA LEU A 65 -4.42 9.04 0.63
C LEU A 65 -4.91 9.50 1.99
N SER A 66 -5.87 8.78 2.59
CA SER A 66 -6.37 9.07 3.94
C SER A 66 -5.32 8.82 5.03
N ALA A 67 -4.36 7.92 4.78
CA ALA A 67 -3.23 7.65 5.67
C ALA A 67 -2.05 8.62 5.47
N GLY A 68 -2.10 9.50 4.46
CA GLY A 68 -0.98 10.38 4.09
C GLY A 68 0.15 9.67 3.34
N VAL A 69 -0.15 8.51 2.75
CA VAL A 69 0.78 7.72 1.93
C VAL A 69 0.57 8.05 0.46
N ARG A 70 1.66 8.20 -0.31
CA ARG A 70 1.57 8.36 -1.78
C ARG A 70 1.00 7.10 -2.41
N PHE A 71 0.21 7.23 -3.47
CA PHE A 71 -0.41 6.09 -4.15
C PHE A 71 -0.01 6.01 -5.63
N ILE A 72 0.23 4.79 -6.11
CA ILE A 72 0.33 4.47 -7.53
C ILE A 72 -0.67 3.35 -7.84
N ARG A 73 -1.50 3.58 -8.84
CA ARG A 73 -2.42 2.56 -9.34
C ARG A 73 -1.72 1.62 -10.30
N PHE A 74 -1.87 0.32 -10.07
CA PHE A 74 -1.32 -0.73 -10.92
C PHE A 74 -2.37 -1.83 -11.16
N ARG A 75 -2.97 -1.86 -12.35
CA ARG A 75 -3.96 -2.88 -12.76
C ARG A 75 -3.40 -3.88 -13.75
N SER A 76 -2.42 -3.47 -14.54
CA SER A 76 -1.78 -4.32 -15.54
C SER A 76 -0.42 -3.78 -15.98
N PHE A 77 0.35 -4.60 -16.70
CA PHE A 77 1.58 -4.15 -17.37
C PHE A 77 1.37 -2.98 -18.33
N ALA A 78 0.14 -2.75 -18.82
CA ALA A 78 -0.16 -1.56 -19.62
C ALA A 78 -0.01 -0.25 -18.83
N ASP A 79 -0.12 -0.29 -17.49
CA ASP A 79 0.11 0.86 -16.62
C ASP A 79 1.61 1.20 -16.49
N LEU A 80 2.51 0.21 -16.62
CA LEU A 80 3.97 0.46 -16.59
C LEU A 80 4.43 1.31 -17.77
N ARG A 81 3.79 1.15 -18.94
CA ARG A 81 4.10 1.92 -20.15
C ARG A 81 3.83 3.43 -19.99
N ARG A 82 3.15 3.82 -18.90
CA ARG A 82 2.84 5.22 -18.57
C ARG A 82 3.83 5.80 -17.56
N LEU A 83 4.68 4.97 -16.96
CA LEU A 83 5.68 5.42 -15.99
C LEU A 83 6.93 5.94 -16.72
N PRO A 84 7.47 7.10 -16.34
CA PRO A 84 8.70 7.60 -16.94
C PRO A 84 9.85 6.63 -16.70
N GLY A 85 10.60 6.28 -17.75
CA GLY A 85 11.80 5.44 -17.64
C GLY A 85 11.54 3.93 -17.61
N VAL A 86 10.33 3.47 -17.91
CA VAL A 86 10.03 2.05 -18.14
C VAL A 86 9.83 1.83 -19.65
N ASP A 87 10.85 1.30 -20.32
CA ASP A 87 10.76 0.91 -21.74
C ASP A 87 9.95 -0.41 -21.86
N PRO A 88 9.13 -0.59 -22.91
CA PRO A 88 8.32 -1.81 -23.09
C PRO A 88 9.12 -3.10 -23.22
#